data_AF-A0A8T6N809-F1
#
_entry.id   AF-A0A8T6N809-F1
#
_cell.length_a   1.000
_cell.length_b   1.000
_cell.length_c   1.000
_cell.angle_alpha   90.00
_cell.angle_beta   90.00
_cell.angle_gamma   90.00
#
_symmetry.space_group_name_H-M   'P 1'
#
loop_
_entity.id
_entity.type
_entity.pdbx_description
1 polymer ?
#
loop_
_entity_poly.entity_id
_entity_poly.type
_entity_poly.pdbx_seq_one_letter_code
_entity_poly.pdbx_strand_id
1 'polypeptide(L)'
;MTNSCYHPPLHEIDAQPLVFRPSALHNTAHKKQQRRLMLEGQRPDECSYCWTIEDEGKLSDRHYRSGEPWAAESFKEIVDAPWDQDVTPSYVEVNFNHNCNLRCSYCSPQYSTAWEKETNEQGAWPTKVPHNDPKYFQGRRRPIPFREHNPYLNAFWEWWPALYPELRHFRMTGGEPLMDKNTYRVFDHVLANPKPDLHLNVTSNFSVDEKLWAKYLGYVKNICAADNVEHFMQYVSVDAFGERAEYIRNGLNFDLLWDRVNQFLTEVPERSSITFIITMNNLNVTSVGNLLAGIKGLREVYSNTYQRVWFDTPLLRTPEWMRMDILPEAYADEMEMLWAWMLKWVETEDNRFKGFKDYELQRWDRDIAWMRSGQKHDHKYLSRQKADFYRYFTEHDRRRGTNFLHTFPEMEQWWKECEQHAKTT
;
A
#
# COMPACT_ATOMS: atom_id res chain seq x y z
N MET A 1 13.43 0.76 10.11
CA MET A 1 13.83 0.39 8.72
C MET A 1 13.49 1.55 7.80
N THR A 2 14.19 1.70 6.67
CA THR A 2 13.93 2.75 5.67
C THR A 2 14.35 2.30 4.27
N ASN A 3 13.84 2.96 3.23
CA ASN A 3 14.30 2.93 1.85
C ASN A 3 14.09 4.33 1.23
N SER A 4 14.66 4.61 0.06
CA SER A 4 14.50 5.91 -0.63
C SER A 4 13.32 5.91 -1.62
N CYS A 5 12.98 4.73 -2.13
CA CYS A 5 11.82 4.46 -2.98
C CYS A 5 11.20 3.14 -2.50
N TYR A 6 9.94 2.86 -2.83
CA TYR A 6 9.25 1.65 -2.41
C TYR A 6 9.73 0.36 -3.11
N HIS A 7 10.51 0.48 -4.19
CA HIS A 7 11.08 -0.67 -4.91
C HIS A 7 12.32 -1.28 -4.25
N PRO A 8 13.32 -0.48 -3.81
CA PRO A 8 14.43 -1.00 -3.02
C PRO A 8 13.96 -1.72 -1.75
N PRO A 9 14.61 -2.84 -1.39
CA PRO A 9 14.40 -3.49 -0.10
C PRO A 9 14.64 -2.52 1.06
N LEU A 10 13.90 -2.73 2.15
CA LEU A 10 14.13 -1.99 3.38
C LEU A 10 15.49 -2.36 3.99
N HIS A 11 16.27 -1.35 4.38
CA HIS A 11 17.49 -1.51 5.19
C HIS A 11 17.32 -0.94 6.61
N GLU A 12 18.22 -1.39 7.48
CA GLU A 12 18.24 -0.98 8.88
C GLU A 12 18.78 0.44 9.04
N ILE A 13 18.20 1.19 9.97
CA ILE A 13 18.69 2.51 10.36
C ILE A 13 19.56 2.27 11.57
N ASP A 14 20.83 2.69 11.53
CA ASP A 14 21.67 2.71 12.73
C ASP A 14 21.10 3.72 13.72
N ALA A 15 20.81 3.27 14.94
CA ALA A 15 20.27 4.12 15.99
C ALA A 15 21.32 5.01 16.66
N GLN A 16 22.62 4.68 16.57
CA GLN A 16 23.68 5.45 17.24
C GLN A 16 23.75 6.91 16.75
N PRO A 17 23.75 7.20 15.42
CA PRO A 17 23.79 8.57 14.93
C PRO A 17 22.55 9.40 15.28
N LEU A 18 21.42 8.76 15.57
CA LEU A 18 20.15 9.45 15.81
C LEU A 18 20.16 10.32 17.06
N VAL A 19 21.03 10.01 18.03
CA VAL A 19 21.15 10.73 19.31
C VAL A 19 21.64 12.18 19.11
N PHE A 20 22.42 12.44 18.07
CA PHE A 20 23.00 13.75 17.78
C PHE A 20 22.70 14.25 16.37
N ARG A 21 22.16 13.40 15.49
CA ARG A 21 21.80 13.71 14.11
C ARG A 21 20.50 12.99 13.72
N PRO A 22 19.33 13.55 14.07
CA PRO A 22 18.05 12.88 13.86
C PRO A 22 17.68 12.73 12.37
N SER A 23 18.22 13.58 11.48
CA SER A 23 18.10 13.45 10.01
C SER A 23 18.74 12.18 9.44
N ALA A 24 19.55 11.45 10.22
CA ALA A 24 20.10 10.15 9.81
C ALA A 24 19.03 9.07 9.60
N LEU A 25 17.77 9.32 10.00
CA LEU A 25 16.61 8.54 9.59
C LEU A 25 16.51 8.40 8.06
N HIS A 26 16.78 9.49 7.32
CA HIS A 26 16.85 9.50 5.86
C HIS A 26 18.31 9.42 5.37
N ASN A 27 19.23 10.10 6.03
CA ASN A 27 20.63 10.24 5.57
C ASN A 27 21.53 9.09 6.05
N THR A 28 21.10 7.84 5.83
CA THR A 28 21.89 6.66 6.22
C THR A 28 23.14 6.51 5.37
N ALA A 29 24.19 5.89 5.92
CA ALA A 29 25.40 5.56 5.16
C ALA A 29 25.09 4.71 3.91
N HIS A 30 24.14 3.77 4.03
CA HIS A 30 23.65 2.97 2.92
C HIS A 30 23.11 3.84 1.78
N LYS A 31 22.16 4.75 2.06
CA LYS A 31 21.54 5.62 1.04
C LYS A 31 22.55 6.54 0.37
N LYS A 32 23.50 7.10 1.14
CA LYS A 32 24.59 7.91 0.59
C LYS A 32 25.47 7.10 -0.36
N GLN A 33 25.77 5.85 -0.03
CA GLN A 33 26.52 4.98 -0.93
C GLN A 33 25.75 4.69 -2.23
N GLN A 34 24.43 4.48 -2.17
CA GLN A 34 23.62 4.30 -3.39
C GLN A 34 23.59 5.59 -4.25
N ARG A 35 23.50 6.76 -3.61
CA ARG A 35 23.62 8.05 -4.30
C ARG A 35 24.97 8.19 -5.01
N ARG A 36 26.07 7.84 -4.34
CA ARG A 36 27.41 7.86 -4.93
C ARG A 36 27.49 6.99 -6.19
N LEU A 37 27.02 5.74 -6.11
CA LEU A 37 27.00 4.84 -7.26
C LEU A 37 26.23 5.46 -8.44
N MET A 38 25.06 6.03 -8.20
CA MET A 38 24.27 6.68 -9.26
C MET A 38 24.98 7.91 -9.85
N LEU A 39 25.62 8.75 -9.03
CA LEU A 39 26.37 9.93 -9.50
C LEU A 39 27.62 9.54 -10.31
N GLU A 40 28.22 8.38 -10.02
CA GLU A 40 29.33 7.80 -10.79
C GLU A 40 28.85 7.05 -12.06
N GLY A 41 27.55 7.08 -12.38
CA GLY A 41 26.98 6.40 -13.55
C GLY A 41 26.82 4.89 -13.38
N GLN A 42 26.94 4.38 -12.16
CA GLN A 42 26.73 2.97 -11.83
C GLN A 42 25.25 2.69 -11.50
N ARG A 43 24.84 1.43 -11.63
CA ARG A 43 23.47 0.96 -11.36
C ARG A 43 23.43 0.20 -10.02
N PRO A 44 22.93 0.81 -8.93
CA PRO A 44 22.63 0.08 -7.69
C PRO A 44 21.77 -1.15 -7.92
N ASP A 45 22.19 -2.31 -7.41
CA ASP A 45 21.46 -3.58 -7.53
C ASP A 45 20.03 -3.50 -6.95
N GLU A 46 19.86 -2.71 -5.88
CA GLU A 46 18.56 -2.51 -5.23
C GLU A 46 17.54 -1.76 -6.09
N CYS A 47 17.99 -1.09 -7.16
CA CYS A 47 17.14 -0.39 -8.12
C CYS A 47 16.83 -1.25 -9.37
N SER A 48 17.15 -2.55 -9.34
CA SER A 48 16.98 -3.50 -10.45
C SER A 48 15.60 -3.52 -11.10
N TYR A 49 14.53 -3.28 -10.33
CA TYR A 49 13.19 -3.12 -10.89
C TYR A 49 13.14 -2.02 -11.97
N CYS A 50 13.69 -0.84 -11.66
CA CYS A 50 13.72 0.27 -12.61
C CYS A 50 14.69 0.00 -13.76
N TRP A 51 15.87 -0.57 -13.47
CA TRP A 51 16.86 -0.91 -14.51
C TRP A 51 16.31 -1.89 -15.55
N THR A 52 15.53 -2.88 -15.11
CA THR A 52 14.93 -3.88 -16.01
C THR A 52 13.98 -3.21 -17.02
N ILE A 53 13.18 -2.24 -16.57
CA ILE A 53 12.25 -1.48 -17.44
C ILE A 53 13.04 -0.58 -18.40
N GLU A 54 14.10 0.05 -17.91
CA GLU A 54 14.91 0.99 -18.68
C GLU A 54 15.77 0.31 -19.75
N ASP A 55 16.24 -0.91 -19.49
CA ASP A 55 16.97 -1.73 -20.47
C ASP A 55 16.07 -2.16 -21.65
N GLU A 56 14.75 -2.14 -21.47
CA GLU A 56 13.77 -2.29 -22.55
C GLU A 56 13.47 -0.97 -23.29
N GLY A 57 14.18 0.11 -22.97
CA GLY A 57 13.96 1.43 -23.57
C GLY A 57 12.70 2.15 -23.07
N LYS A 58 12.16 1.76 -21.92
CA LYS A 58 10.94 2.34 -21.33
C LYS A 58 11.26 3.25 -20.15
N LEU A 59 10.34 4.16 -19.83
CA LEU A 59 10.41 4.97 -18.61
C LEU A 59 9.95 4.12 -17.40
N SER A 60 10.79 4.08 -16.37
CA SER A 60 10.54 3.40 -15.10
C SER A 60 9.87 4.33 -14.08
N ASP A 61 9.35 3.76 -12.99
CA ASP A 61 8.72 4.52 -11.90
C ASP A 61 9.62 5.60 -11.31
N ARG A 62 10.94 5.38 -11.23
CA ARG A 62 11.86 6.43 -10.76
C ARG A 62 11.94 7.62 -11.72
N HIS A 63 11.80 7.42 -13.04
CA HIS A 63 11.76 8.53 -13.99
C HIS A 63 10.47 9.35 -13.83
N TYR A 64 9.32 8.67 -13.68
CA TYR A 64 8.05 9.37 -13.44
C TYR A 64 8.08 10.15 -12.12
N ARG A 65 8.54 9.53 -11.04
CA ARG A 65 8.63 10.16 -9.71
C ARG A 65 9.59 11.35 -9.67
N SER A 66 10.79 11.20 -10.24
CA SER A 66 11.77 12.30 -10.29
C SER A 66 11.39 13.40 -11.27
N GLY A 67 10.49 13.13 -12.22
CA GLY A 67 9.97 14.09 -13.17
C GLY A 67 8.79 14.92 -12.66
N GLU A 68 8.22 14.59 -11.49
CA GLU A 68 7.15 15.39 -10.89
C GLU A 68 7.68 16.79 -10.50
N PRO A 69 6.91 17.88 -10.67
CA PRO A 69 7.42 19.25 -10.44
C PRO A 69 8.05 19.46 -9.07
N TRP A 70 7.46 18.87 -8.03
CA TRP A 70 7.93 18.95 -6.64
C TRP A 70 9.25 18.21 -6.39
N ALA A 71 9.65 17.29 -7.26
CA ALA A 71 10.90 16.54 -7.18
C ALA A 71 11.96 17.12 -8.14
N ALA A 72 11.54 17.49 -9.35
CA ALA A 72 12.40 17.98 -10.40
C ALA A 72 13.07 19.32 -10.04
N GLU A 73 12.42 20.16 -9.21
CA GLU A 73 12.99 21.43 -8.75
C GLU A 73 14.33 21.27 -8.02
N SER A 74 14.53 20.15 -7.31
CA SER A 74 15.76 19.86 -6.56
C SER A 74 16.81 19.09 -7.36
N PHE A 75 16.54 18.71 -8.62
CA PHE A 75 17.43 17.81 -9.38
C PHE A 75 18.84 18.36 -9.53
N LYS A 76 18.97 19.63 -9.95
CA LYS A 76 20.27 20.27 -10.17
C LYS A 76 21.07 20.37 -8.87
N GLU A 77 20.44 20.79 -7.78
CA GLU A 77 21.08 20.88 -6.47
C GLU A 77 21.60 19.51 -6.00
N ILE A 78 20.80 18.45 -6.16
CA ILE A 78 21.17 17.09 -5.76
C ILE A 78 22.33 16.55 -6.59
N VAL A 79 22.38 16.82 -7.89
CA VAL A 79 23.47 16.36 -8.77
C VAL A 79 24.77 17.12 -8.49
N ASP A 80 24.68 18.43 -8.23
CA ASP A 80 25.86 19.27 -7.99
C ASP A 80 26.43 19.13 -6.56
N ALA A 81 25.63 18.67 -5.61
CA ALA A 81 26.03 18.46 -4.22
C ALA A 81 26.93 17.21 -4.05
N PRO A 82 27.88 17.22 -3.08
CA PRO A 82 28.64 16.03 -2.71
C PRO A 82 27.74 14.84 -2.43
N TRP A 83 28.17 13.64 -2.84
CA TRP A 83 27.39 12.40 -2.70
C TRP A 83 27.02 12.09 -1.25
N ASP A 84 27.83 12.55 -0.29
CA ASP A 84 27.66 12.37 1.14
C ASP A 84 26.99 13.56 1.84
N GLN A 85 26.55 14.59 1.11
CA GLN A 85 25.76 15.67 1.67
C GLN A 85 24.41 15.16 2.18
N ASP A 86 24.00 15.61 3.37
CA ASP A 86 22.66 15.34 3.89
C ASP A 86 21.59 16.03 3.03
N VAL A 87 20.49 15.34 2.80
CA VAL A 87 19.32 15.85 2.08
C VAL A 87 18.11 15.79 3.00
N THR A 88 17.32 16.86 3.02
CA THR A 88 15.98 16.86 3.62
C THR A 88 14.97 16.54 2.51
N PRO A 89 14.24 15.42 2.58
CA PRO A 89 13.35 15.02 1.51
C PRO A 89 12.06 15.85 1.49
N SER A 90 11.57 16.17 0.29
CA SER A 90 10.26 16.82 0.10
C SER A 90 9.08 15.84 0.11
N TYR A 91 9.33 14.53 0.01
CA TYR A 91 8.33 13.48 0.16
C TYR A 91 8.73 12.54 1.29
N VAL A 92 7.87 12.36 2.28
CA VAL A 92 8.04 11.34 3.32
C VAL A 92 6.77 10.52 3.49
N GLU A 93 6.90 9.19 3.41
CA GLU A 93 5.91 8.24 3.91
C GLU A 93 6.42 7.60 5.20
N VAL A 94 5.59 7.62 6.25
CA VAL A 94 5.95 7.12 7.57
C VAL A 94 4.94 6.11 8.08
N ASN A 95 5.47 4.99 8.59
CA ASN A 95 4.76 4.04 9.42
C ASN A 95 5.20 4.27 10.87
N PHE A 96 4.31 4.83 11.69
CA PHE A 96 4.63 5.12 13.09
C PHE A 96 4.57 3.88 14.00
N ASN A 97 3.68 2.92 13.73
CA ASN A 97 3.54 1.70 14.50
C ASN A 97 2.81 0.57 13.74
N HIS A 98 2.82 -0.63 14.30
CA HIS A 98 2.15 -1.81 13.76
C HIS A 98 0.78 -2.10 14.38
N ASN A 99 0.19 -1.17 15.13
CA ASN A 99 -1.10 -1.37 15.77
C ASN A 99 -2.23 -1.34 14.73
N CYS A 100 -2.91 -2.47 14.54
CA CYS A 100 -3.95 -2.62 13.54
C CYS A 100 -5.07 -3.53 14.06
N ASN A 101 -6.31 -3.20 13.70
CA ASN A 101 -7.50 -3.99 14.00
C ASN A 101 -7.73 -5.16 13.02
N LEU A 102 -7.01 -5.23 11.90
CA LEU A 102 -7.24 -6.22 10.85
C LEU A 102 -6.16 -7.31 10.76
N ARG A 103 -6.56 -8.45 10.20
CA ARG A 103 -5.71 -9.60 9.87
C ARG A 103 -5.70 -9.89 8.36
N CYS A 104 -5.38 -8.90 7.53
CA CYS A 104 -5.35 -9.07 6.06
C CYS A 104 -4.44 -10.24 5.65
N SER A 105 -4.89 -11.12 4.76
CA SER A 105 -4.29 -12.43 4.48
C SER A 105 -2.84 -12.35 3.97
N TYR A 106 -2.49 -11.31 3.23
CA TYR A 106 -1.12 -11.07 2.76
C TYR A 106 -0.25 -10.26 3.75
N CYS A 107 -0.79 -9.88 4.91
CA CYS A 107 -0.09 -9.09 5.92
C CYS A 107 0.73 -9.99 6.86
N SER A 108 1.38 -9.38 7.85
CA SER A 108 2.32 -10.04 8.75
C SER A 108 2.26 -9.46 10.16
N PRO A 109 2.63 -10.22 11.21
CA PRO A 109 2.78 -9.72 12.59
C PRO A 109 3.60 -8.44 12.74
N GLN A 110 4.52 -8.14 11.80
CA GLN A 110 5.30 -6.90 11.82
C GLN A 110 4.48 -5.63 11.56
N TYR A 111 3.28 -5.78 11.01
CA TYR A 111 2.45 -4.67 10.54
C TYR A 111 1.05 -4.65 11.16
N SER A 112 0.69 -5.67 11.94
CA SER A 112 -0.60 -5.73 12.63
C SER A 112 -0.50 -6.45 13.98
N THR A 113 -0.90 -5.75 15.04
CA THR A 113 -1.05 -6.32 16.39
C THR A 113 -2.12 -7.40 16.46
N ALA A 114 -3.18 -7.33 15.64
CA ALA A 114 -4.17 -8.40 15.52
C ALA A 114 -3.56 -9.68 14.90
N TRP A 115 -2.64 -9.53 13.93
CA TRP A 115 -1.85 -10.63 13.39
C TRP A 115 -0.85 -11.18 14.41
N GLU A 116 -0.12 -10.30 15.10
CA GLU A 116 0.83 -10.69 16.16
C GLU A 116 0.15 -11.54 17.23
N LYS A 117 -1.04 -11.13 17.68
CA LYS A 117 -1.84 -11.90 18.63
C LYS A 117 -2.20 -13.30 18.11
N GLU A 118 -2.77 -13.40 16.91
CA GLU A 118 -3.15 -14.68 16.29
C GLU A 118 -1.94 -15.61 16.14
N THR A 119 -0.81 -15.09 15.67
CA THR A 119 0.44 -15.82 15.50
C THR A 119 1.01 -16.32 16.83
N ASN A 120 0.93 -15.52 17.91
CA ASN A 120 1.39 -15.93 19.23
C ASN A 120 0.50 -17.02 19.86
N GLU A 121 -0.82 -16.98 19.61
CA GLU A 121 -1.78 -17.94 20.14
C GLU A 121 -1.79 -19.26 19.36
N GLN A 122 -1.64 -19.21 18.04
CA GLN A 122 -1.85 -20.36 17.15
C GLN A 122 -0.58 -20.84 16.44
N GLY A 123 0.53 -20.12 16.57
CA GLY A 123 1.80 -20.45 15.94
C GLY A 123 1.82 -20.18 14.43
N ALA A 124 2.83 -20.75 13.77
CA ALA A 124 3.06 -20.56 12.34
C ALA A 124 1.92 -21.12 11.47
N TRP A 125 1.79 -20.58 10.27
CA TRP A 125 0.86 -21.07 9.26
C TRP A 125 1.49 -22.23 8.45
N PRO A 126 0.70 -23.26 8.08
CA PRO A 126 1.23 -24.57 7.66
C PRO A 126 1.61 -24.63 6.18
N THR A 127 2.26 -23.60 5.64
CA THR A 127 2.89 -23.62 4.30
C THR A 127 4.21 -24.42 4.32
N LYS A 128 4.77 -24.76 3.14
CA LYS A 128 6.00 -25.56 3.02
C LYS A 128 7.15 -25.00 3.84
N VAL A 129 7.35 -23.69 3.76
CA VAL A 129 8.12 -22.91 4.73
C VAL A 129 7.10 -22.27 5.66
N PRO A 130 7.10 -22.54 6.98
CA PRO A 130 6.07 -22.05 7.89
C PRO A 130 5.88 -20.53 7.79
N HIS A 131 4.70 -20.06 7.38
CA HIS A 131 4.48 -18.64 7.16
C HIS A 131 4.15 -17.92 8.47
N ASN A 132 4.68 -16.70 8.61
CA ASN A 132 4.51 -15.88 9.82
C ASN A 132 4.79 -16.66 11.12
N ASP A 133 5.83 -17.51 11.12
CA ASP A 133 6.29 -18.18 12.35
C ASP A 133 6.77 -17.12 13.36
N PRO A 134 6.33 -17.15 14.64
CA PRO A 134 6.81 -16.24 15.68
C PRO A 134 8.35 -16.11 15.75
N LYS A 135 9.08 -17.18 15.43
CA LYS A 135 10.55 -17.21 15.43
C LYS A 135 11.16 -16.26 14.40
N TYR A 136 10.42 -15.87 13.36
CA TYR A 136 10.90 -14.94 12.33
C TYR A 136 10.85 -13.47 12.77
N PHE A 137 10.14 -13.17 13.86
CA PHE A 137 9.89 -11.81 14.35
C PHE A 137 10.74 -11.48 15.59
N GLN A 138 12.02 -11.81 15.51
CA GLN A 138 13.03 -11.54 16.55
C GLN A 138 14.08 -10.54 16.05
N GLY A 139 14.84 -9.94 16.97
CA GLY A 139 15.87 -8.95 16.66
C GLY A 139 15.31 -7.79 15.82
N ARG A 140 15.96 -7.48 14.69
CA ARG A 140 15.55 -6.39 13.77
C ARG A 140 14.15 -6.53 13.16
N ARG A 141 13.57 -7.73 13.18
CA ARG A 141 12.23 -8.02 12.65
C ARG A 141 11.13 -7.93 13.70
N ARG A 142 11.48 -7.69 14.97
CA ARG A 142 10.52 -7.47 16.05
C ARG A 142 10.06 -6.01 16.01
N PRO A 143 8.77 -5.71 15.87
CA PRO A 143 8.26 -4.35 16.05
C PRO A 143 8.58 -3.85 17.45
N ILE A 144 8.95 -2.58 17.58
CA ILE A 144 9.15 -1.94 18.89
C ILE A 144 7.74 -1.66 19.46
N PRO A 145 7.34 -2.31 20.57
CA PRO A 145 6.05 -2.05 21.17
C PRO A 145 5.92 -0.61 21.63
N PHE A 146 4.71 -0.04 21.52
CA PHE A 146 4.43 1.35 21.87
C PHE A 146 4.85 1.76 23.30
N ARG A 147 4.85 0.82 24.24
CA ARG A 147 5.26 1.02 25.64
C ARG A 147 6.78 1.06 25.84
N GLU A 148 7.54 0.62 24.85
CA GLU A 148 9.00 0.58 24.89
C GLU A 148 9.58 1.86 24.30
N HIS A 149 10.79 2.23 24.73
CA HIS A 149 11.50 3.38 24.18
C HIS A 149 11.80 3.14 22.70
N ASN A 150 11.43 4.08 21.84
CA ASN A 150 11.66 4.01 20.40
C ASN A 150 12.60 5.15 19.95
N PRO A 151 13.90 4.87 19.71
CA PRO A 151 14.86 5.90 19.31
C PRO A 151 14.53 6.51 17.95
N TYR A 152 13.90 5.75 17.04
CA TYR A 152 13.50 6.24 15.72
C TYR A 152 12.35 7.24 15.81
N LEU A 153 11.37 6.98 16.69
CA LEU A 153 10.25 7.90 16.90
C LEU A 153 10.71 9.19 17.56
N ASN A 154 11.62 9.11 18.54
CA ASN A 154 12.19 10.29 19.17
C ASN A 154 12.96 11.14 18.16
N ALA A 155 13.86 10.51 17.39
CA ALA A 155 14.59 11.17 16.32
C ALA A 155 13.67 11.80 15.28
N PHE A 156 12.57 11.14 14.92
CA PHE A 156 11.60 11.71 13.98
C PHE A 156 11.03 13.03 14.49
N TRP A 157 10.63 13.07 15.77
CA TRP A 157 10.06 14.28 16.35
C TRP A 157 11.09 15.37 16.64
N GLU A 158 12.34 15.02 16.90
CA GLU A 158 13.45 15.97 16.97
C GLU A 158 13.81 16.55 15.59
N TRP A 159 13.69 15.75 14.54
CA TRP A 159 13.91 16.19 13.15
C TRP A 159 12.74 17.01 12.59
N TRP A 160 11.52 16.77 13.08
CA TRP A 160 10.28 17.35 12.55
C TRP A 160 10.33 18.87 12.29
N PRO A 161 10.88 19.73 13.18
CA PRO A 161 10.95 21.17 12.93
C PRO A 161 11.79 21.55 11.70
N ALA A 162 12.80 20.76 11.35
CA ALA A 162 13.62 20.96 10.17
C ALA A 162 13.06 20.25 8.93
N LEU A 163 12.34 19.14 9.12
CA LEU A 163 11.72 18.38 8.03
C LEU A 163 10.45 19.07 7.49
N TYR A 164 9.53 19.45 8.38
CA TYR A 164 8.19 19.91 8.00
C TYR A 164 8.17 21.08 7.00
N PRO A 165 9.03 22.12 7.13
CA PRO A 165 9.07 23.21 6.16
C PRO A 165 9.34 22.77 4.72
N GLU A 166 10.12 21.70 4.53
CA GLU A 166 10.56 21.18 3.23
C GLU A 166 9.56 20.20 2.60
N LEU A 167 8.57 19.71 3.35
CA LEU A 167 7.65 18.68 2.87
C LEU A 167 6.66 19.24 1.82
N ARG A 168 6.68 18.66 0.63
CA ARG A 168 5.61 18.80 -0.38
C ARG A 168 4.56 17.70 -0.22
N HIS A 169 4.99 16.50 0.18
CA HIS A 169 4.12 15.35 0.39
C HIS A 169 4.46 14.68 1.73
N PHE A 170 3.43 14.49 2.57
CA PHE A 170 3.58 13.73 3.80
C PHE A 170 2.48 12.69 3.92
N ARG A 171 2.87 11.40 3.94
CA ARG A 171 1.93 10.28 4.01
C ARG A 171 2.10 9.49 5.30
N MET A 172 1.02 9.40 6.05
CA MET A 172 0.93 8.53 7.23
C MET A 172 0.29 7.21 6.83
N THR A 173 0.99 6.12 7.13
CA THR A 173 0.59 4.74 6.85
C THR A 173 0.88 3.87 8.08
N GLY A 174 0.79 2.55 7.91
CA GLY A 174 1.21 1.58 8.91
C GLY A 174 0.11 1.25 9.91
N GLY A 175 0.12 -0.01 10.38
CA GLY A 175 -0.94 -0.53 11.23
C GLY A 175 -2.32 -0.09 10.74
N GLU A 176 -3.02 0.66 11.59
CA GLU A 176 -4.14 1.51 11.25
C GLU A 176 -3.89 2.93 11.80
N PRO A 177 -3.58 3.93 10.95
CA PRO A 177 -3.19 5.27 11.39
C PRO A 177 -4.24 5.99 12.22
N LEU A 178 -5.53 5.68 12.05
CA LEU A 178 -6.62 6.26 12.85
C LEU A 178 -6.52 5.84 14.33
N MET A 179 -5.76 4.79 14.65
CA MET A 179 -5.48 4.32 16.01
C MET A 179 -4.19 4.91 16.60
N ASP A 180 -3.36 5.62 15.83
CA ASP A 180 -2.06 6.14 16.29
C ASP A 180 -2.14 7.59 16.76
N LYS A 181 -1.64 7.87 17.97
CA LYS A 181 -1.51 9.22 18.52
C LYS A 181 -0.62 10.14 17.67
N ASN A 182 0.38 9.61 16.97
CA ASN A 182 1.32 10.38 16.16
C ASN A 182 0.63 10.96 14.92
N THR A 183 -0.36 10.26 14.36
CA THR A 183 -1.22 10.77 13.29
C THR A 183 -1.89 12.07 13.72
N TYR A 184 -2.49 12.07 14.92
CA TYR A 184 -3.16 13.25 15.45
C TYR A 184 -2.16 14.34 15.87
N ARG A 185 -0.96 13.98 16.34
CA ARG A 185 0.10 14.97 16.62
C ARG A 185 0.53 15.72 15.35
N VAL A 186 0.57 15.03 14.20
CA VAL A 186 0.79 15.69 12.90
C VAL A 186 -0.38 16.61 12.56
N PHE A 187 -1.63 16.15 12.72
CA PHE A 187 -2.80 16.98 12.47
C PHE A 187 -2.83 18.24 13.35
N ASP A 188 -2.56 18.12 14.64
CA ASP A 188 -2.44 19.25 15.57
C ASP A 188 -1.36 20.24 15.09
N HIS A 189 -0.21 19.73 14.63
CA HIS A 189 0.88 20.57 14.13
C HIS A 189 0.50 21.32 12.85
N VAL A 190 -0.15 20.65 11.89
CA VAL A 190 -0.61 21.26 10.63
C VAL A 190 -1.66 22.35 10.89
N LEU A 191 -2.60 22.11 11.79
CA LEU A 191 -3.61 23.11 12.16
C LEU A 191 -2.98 24.33 12.88
N ALA A 192 -1.92 24.11 13.66
CA ALA A 192 -1.19 25.20 14.33
C ALA A 192 -0.20 25.91 13.40
N ASN A 193 0.29 25.24 12.35
CA ASN A 193 1.27 25.75 11.40
C ASN A 193 0.83 25.44 9.97
N PRO A 194 -0.19 26.15 9.44
CA PRO A 194 -0.69 25.96 8.08
C PRO A 194 0.45 25.92 7.05
N LYS A 195 0.37 24.95 6.13
CA LYS A 195 1.32 24.77 5.03
C LYS A 195 0.57 24.59 3.71
N PRO A 196 0.18 25.69 3.04
CA PRO A 196 -0.70 25.67 1.88
C PRO A 196 -0.16 24.93 0.65
N ASP A 197 1.12 24.55 0.65
CA ASP A 197 1.79 23.79 -0.41
C ASP A 197 2.00 22.30 -0.05
N LEU A 198 1.43 21.84 1.07
CA LEU A 198 1.54 20.46 1.54
C LEU A 198 0.40 19.58 1.02
N HIS A 199 0.76 18.43 0.44
CA HIS A 199 -0.15 17.30 0.25
C HIS A 199 -0.07 16.38 1.47
N LEU A 200 -1.12 16.37 2.28
CA LEU A 200 -1.22 15.55 3.49
C LEU A 200 -2.06 14.29 3.22
N ASN A 201 -1.47 13.13 3.47
CA ASN A 201 -2.05 11.86 3.05
C ASN A 201 -2.18 10.88 4.23
N VAL A 202 -3.27 10.11 4.26
CA VAL A 202 -3.47 9.04 5.26
C VAL A 202 -3.92 7.76 4.56
N THR A 203 -3.35 6.61 4.93
CA THR A 203 -3.81 5.29 4.45
C THR A 203 -4.56 4.56 5.55
N SER A 204 -5.81 4.19 5.31
CA SER A 204 -6.65 3.54 6.33
C SER A 204 -7.53 2.45 5.73
N ASN A 205 -7.90 1.50 6.57
CA ASN A 205 -8.92 0.51 6.26
C ASN A 205 -10.35 0.99 6.54
N PHE A 206 -10.54 2.18 7.13
CA PHE A 206 -11.85 2.77 7.42
C PHE A 206 -12.81 1.92 8.27
N SER A 207 -12.31 0.87 8.93
CA SER A 207 -13.10 -0.09 9.70
C SER A 207 -12.77 -0.05 11.19
N VAL A 208 -12.35 1.11 11.70
CA VAL A 208 -12.13 1.39 13.13
C VAL A 208 -13.46 1.59 13.89
N ASP A 209 -13.42 1.63 15.21
CA ASP A 209 -14.61 2.00 15.99
C ASP A 209 -15.06 3.45 15.73
N GLU A 210 -16.32 3.74 16.08
CA GLU A 210 -16.94 5.02 15.79
C GLU A 210 -16.26 6.22 16.47
N LYS A 211 -15.69 6.03 17.66
CA LYS A 211 -15.01 7.12 18.36
C LYS A 211 -13.74 7.54 17.63
N LEU A 212 -12.97 6.57 17.12
CA LEU A 212 -11.78 6.85 16.33
C LEU A 212 -12.15 7.47 14.97
N TRP A 213 -13.19 6.96 14.33
CA TRP A 213 -13.70 7.52 13.07
C TRP A 213 -14.14 8.98 13.21
N ALA A 214 -15.03 9.27 14.17
CA ALA A 214 -15.55 10.62 14.39
C ALA A 214 -14.42 11.62 14.72
N LYS A 215 -13.42 11.18 15.51
CA LYS A 215 -12.23 11.99 15.79
C LYS A 215 -11.47 12.29 14.50
N TYR A 216 -11.13 11.26 13.72
CA TYR A 216 -10.41 11.42 12.45
C TYR A 216 -11.15 12.34 11.47
N LEU A 217 -12.43 12.09 11.23
CA LEU A 217 -13.25 12.88 10.31
C LEU A 217 -13.30 14.35 10.74
N GLY A 218 -13.44 14.62 12.04
CA GLY A 218 -13.39 15.99 12.58
C GLY A 218 -12.08 16.72 12.28
N TYR A 219 -10.94 16.05 12.46
CA TYR A 219 -9.64 16.63 12.09
C TYR A 219 -9.54 16.92 10.60
N VAL A 220 -9.91 15.97 9.74
CA VAL A 220 -9.79 16.14 8.29
C VAL A 220 -10.70 17.26 7.79
N LYS A 221 -11.93 17.37 8.31
CA LYS A 221 -12.82 18.49 8.02
C LYS A 221 -12.17 19.83 8.37
N ASN A 222 -11.55 19.95 9.55
CA ASN A 222 -10.88 21.18 9.96
C ASN A 222 -9.64 21.50 9.10
N ILE A 223 -8.85 20.47 8.75
CA ILE A 223 -7.68 20.62 7.88
C ILE A 223 -8.11 21.14 6.52
N CYS A 224 -9.16 20.58 5.93
CA CYS A 224 -9.62 20.94 4.59
C CYS A 224 -10.50 22.21 4.54
N ALA A 225 -11.00 22.70 5.69
CA ALA A 225 -11.91 23.86 5.74
C ALA A 225 -11.22 25.22 5.45
N ALA A 226 -9.89 25.26 5.37
CA ALA A 226 -9.10 26.46 5.11
C ALA A 226 -7.87 26.13 4.26
N ASP A 227 -7.03 27.12 3.99
CA ASP A 227 -5.74 26.96 3.29
C ASP A 227 -4.66 26.27 4.17
N ASN A 228 -5.02 25.31 5.02
CA ASN A 228 -4.06 24.63 5.90
C ASN A 228 -3.11 23.70 5.13
N VAL A 229 -3.58 23.15 4.01
CA VAL A 229 -2.88 22.22 3.12
C VAL A 229 -3.28 22.51 1.67
N GLU A 230 -2.43 22.08 0.73
CA GLU A 230 -2.78 22.12 -0.69
C GLU A 230 -3.84 21.06 -1.01
N HIS A 231 -3.65 19.85 -0.49
CA HIS A 231 -4.58 18.75 -0.70
C HIS A 231 -4.53 17.73 0.43
N PHE A 232 -5.68 17.17 0.78
CA PHE A 232 -5.78 16.00 1.63
C PHE A 232 -6.16 14.76 0.81
N MET A 233 -5.26 13.78 0.68
CA MET A 233 -5.56 12.52 -0.02
C MET A 233 -5.76 11.39 0.99
N GLN A 234 -6.98 10.85 1.04
CA GLN A 234 -7.27 9.65 1.81
C GLN A 234 -7.10 8.40 0.95
N TYR A 235 -6.15 7.55 1.33
CA TYR A 235 -5.92 6.25 0.73
C TYR A 235 -6.77 5.19 1.44
N VAL A 236 -7.76 4.61 0.76
CA VAL A 236 -8.64 3.58 1.32
C VAL A 236 -8.16 2.21 0.83
N SER A 237 -7.74 1.36 1.74
CA SER A 237 -7.23 0.03 1.37
C SER A 237 -8.34 -1.03 1.38
N VAL A 238 -8.78 -1.45 0.20
CA VAL A 238 -9.78 -2.50 -0.01
C VAL A 238 -9.52 -3.16 -1.38
N ASP A 239 -9.58 -4.50 -1.42
CA ASP A 239 -9.05 -5.25 -2.57
C ASP A 239 -10.15 -5.89 -3.42
N ALA A 240 -11.35 -6.11 -2.86
CA ALA A 240 -12.49 -6.77 -3.47
C ALA A 240 -13.80 -6.11 -2.99
N PHE A 241 -14.95 -6.64 -3.38
CA PHE A 241 -16.27 -6.11 -2.99
C PHE A 241 -17.00 -7.06 -2.02
N GLY A 242 -17.64 -6.50 -0.99
CA GLY A 242 -18.46 -7.26 -0.03
C GLY A 242 -17.69 -8.35 0.74
N GLU A 243 -18.30 -9.51 0.90
CA GLU A 243 -17.75 -10.66 1.65
C GLU A 243 -16.34 -11.08 1.19
N ARG A 244 -16.02 -10.94 -0.10
CA ARG A 244 -14.69 -11.29 -0.64
C ARG A 244 -13.63 -10.32 -0.10
N ALA A 245 -13.99 -9.05 0.07
CA ALA A 245 -13.13 -8.05 0.71
C ALA A 245 -12.86 -8.40 2.18
N GLU A 246 -13.90 -8.83 2.90
CA GLU A 246 -13.83 -9.19 4.31
C GLU A 246 -13.02 -10.47 4.53
N TYR A 247 -13.11 -11.43 3.61
CA TYR A 247 -12.28 -12.63 3.62
C TYR A 247 -10.79 -12.29 3.41
N ILE A 248 -10.47 -11.48 2.39
CA ILE A 248 -9.09 -11.05 2.11
C ILE A 248 -8.55 -10.22 3.28
N ARG A 249 -9.38 -9.34 3.84
CA ARG A 249 -9.03 -8.38 4.89
C ARG A 249 -9.75 -8.72 6.20
N ASN A 250 -9.50 -9.91 6.75
CA ASN A 250 -10.21 -10.42 7.93
C ASN A 250 -10.30 -9.38 9.07
N GLY A 251 -11.53 -9.11 9.52
CA GLY A 251 -11.88 -8.06 10.49
C GLY A 251 -12.42 -6.76 9.86
N LEU A 252 -12.32 -6.62 8.53
CA LEU A 252 -12.96 -5.53 7.78
C LEU A 252 -14.48 -5.71 7.87
N ASN A 253 -15.19 -4.59 8.06
CA ASN A 253 -16.61 -4.50 7.76
C ASN A 253 -16.76 -3.67 6.48
N PHE A 254 -17.15 -4.33 5.38
CA PHE A 254 -17.16 -3.70 4.05
C PHE A 254 -18.20 -2.59 3.97
N ASP A 255 -19.41 -2.82 4.49
CA ASP A 255 -20.50 -1.84 4.45
C ASP A 255 -20.13 -0.59 5.26
N LEU A 256 -19.53 -0.77 6.45
CA LEU A 256 -19.04 0.33 7.26
C LEU A 256 -17.94 1.13 6.55
N LEU A 257 -17.00 0.46 5.88
CA LEU A 257 -16.00 1.13 5.06
C LEU A 257 -16.68 1.94 3.95
N TRP A 258 -17.65 1.36 3.25
CA TRP A 258 -18.32 1.99 2.12
C TRP A 258 -19.17 3.20 2.54
N ASP A 259 -19.88 3.09 3.67
CA ASP A 259 -20.61 4.18 4.30
C ASP A 259 -19.66 5.33 4.67
N ARG A 260 -18.50 5.02 5.22
CA ARG A 260 -17.49 6.02 5.61
C ARG A 260 -16.78 6.67 4.42
N VAL A 261 -16.61 5.95 3.32
CA VAL A 261 -16.19 6.54 2.04
C VAL A 261 -17.21 7.58 1.58
N ASN A 262 -18.50 7.23 1.58
CA ASN A 262 -19.57 8.16 1.20
C ASN A 262 -19.65 9.34 2.16
N GLN A 263 -19.54 9.11 3.46
CA GLN A 263 -19.52 10.16 4.47
C GLN A 263 -18.34 11.12 4.28
N PHE A 264 -17.13 10.59 4.06
CA PHE A 264 -15.95 11.41 3.79
C PHE A 264 -16.17 12.28 2.55
N LEU A 265 -16.60 11.68 1.44
CA LEU A 265 -16.84 12.41 0.18
C LEU A 265 -17.97 13.42 0.32
N THR A 266 -18.94 13.19 1.19
CA THR A 266 -20.05 14.14 1.43
C THR A 266 -19.64 15.29 2.35
N GLU A 267 -18.95 14.99 3.45
CA GLU A 267 -18.76 15.93 4.56
C GLU A 267 -17.42 16.67 4.56
N VAL A 268 -16.37 16.11 3.96
CA VAL A 268 -15.07 16.76 3.88
C VAL A 268 -15.11 17.79 2.73
N PRO A 269 -14.77 19.06 3.00
CA PRO A 269 -14.84 20.13 2.00
C PRO A 269 -13.85 19.93 0.85
N GLU A 270 -13.86 20.88 -0.08
CA GLU A 270 -12.99 20.88 -1.26
C GLU A 270 -11.49 20.78 -0.88
N ARG A 271 -10.65 20.39 -1.84
CA ARG A 271 -9.23 19.98 -1.65
C ARG A 271 -9.03 18.65 -0.94
N SER A 272 -10.06 17.82 -0.94
CA SER A 272 -9.99 16.43 -0.51
C SER A 272 -10.30 15.45 -1.64
N SER A 273 -9.63 14.31 -1.63
CA SER A 273 -9.92 13.18 -2.50
C SER A 273 -9.73 11.86 -1.76
N ILE A 274 -10.36 10.80 -2.27
CA ILE A 274 -10.07 9.42 -1.92
C ILE A 274 -9.33 8.74 -3.07
N THR A 275 -8.35 7.91 -2.74
CA THR A 275 -7.80 6.93 -3.65
C THR A 275 -7.92 5.52 -3.09
N PHE A 276 -8.52 4.61 -3.84
CA PHE A 276 -8.58 3.20 -3.47
C PHE A 276 -7.25 2.52 -3.79
N ILE A 277 -6.64 1.87 -2.79
CA ILE A 277 -5.46 1.04 -3.01
C ILE A 277 -5.89 -0.42 -3.04
N ILE A 278 -5.95 -0.96 -4.26
CA ILE A 278 -6.43 -2.30 -4.57
C ILE A 278 -5.20 -3.20 -4.74
N THR A 279 -4.84 -3.95 -3.71
CA THR A 279 -3.71 -4.88 -3.79
C THR A 279 -4.09 -6.07 -4.66
N MET A 280 -3.64 -6.09 -5.92
CA MET A 280 -3.96 -7.14 -6.87
C MET A 280 -3.34 -8.47 -6.44
N ASN A 281 -4.20 -9.45 -6.20
CA ASN A 281 -3.86 -10.77 -5.67
C ASN A 281 -4.81 -11.82 -6.26
N ASN A 282 -4.54 -13.11 -6.08
CA ASN A 282 -5.34 -14.15 -6.72
C ASN A 282 -6.80 -14.25 -6.24
N LEU A 283 -7.15 -13.70 -5.08
CA LEU A 283 -8.53 -13.74 -4.57
C LEU A 283 -9.39 -12.59 -5.06
N ASN A 284 -8.80 -11.47 -5.49
CA ASN A 284 -9.61 -10.33 -5.90
C ASN A 284 -9.96 -10.30 -7.39
N VAL A 285 -9.32 -11.15 -8.21
CA VAL A 285 -9.59 -11.24 -9.65
C VAL A 285 -11.08 -11.44 -9.96
N THR A 286 -11.78 -12.25 -9.15
CA THR A 286 -13.19 -12.59 -9.38
C THR A 286 -14.18 -11.55 -8.84
N SER A 287 -13.70 -10.51 -8.15
CA SER A 287 -14.54 -9.52 -7.45
C SER A 287 -14.23 -8.07 -7.81
N VAL A 288 -13.03 -7.81 -8.32
CA VAL A 288 -12.53 -6.45 -8.55
C VAL A 288 -13.40 -5.68 -9.55
N GLY A 289 -14.09 -6.35 -10.47
CA GLY A 289 -15.07 -5.71 -11.35
C GLY A 289 -16.21 -5.02 -10.61
N ASN A 290 -16.73 -5.63 -9.53
CA ASN A 290 -17.76 -5.02 -8.70
C ASN A 290 -17.21 -3.81 -7.92
N LEU A 291 -15.96 -3.89 -7.45
CA LEU A 291 -15.29 -2.76 -6.80
C LEU A 291 -15.08 -1.59 -7.77
N LEU A 292 -14.60 -1.86 -9.00
CA LEU A 292 -14.46 -0.82 -10.03
C LEU A 292 -15.79 -0.20 -10.45
N ALA A 293 -16.87 -1.00 -10.53
CA ALA A 293 -18.20 -0.49 -10.76
C ALA A 293 -18.66 0.44 -9.62
N GLY A 294 -18.42 0.07 -8.37
CA GLY A 294 -18.66 0.92 -7.21
C GLY A 294 -17.86 2.22 -7.23
N ILE A 295 -16.56 2.15 -7.55
CA ILE A 295 -15.67 3.31 -7.70
C ILE A 295 -16.17 4.25 -8.78
N LYS A 296 -16.58 3.72 -9.94
CA LYS A 296 -17.20 4.53 -11.00
C LYS A 296 -18.48 5.19 -10.49
N GLY A 297 -19.33 4.46 -9.76
CA GLY A 297 -20.52 5.02 -9.12
C GLY A 297 -20.20 6.20 -8.19
N LEU A 298 -19.16 6.08 -7.38
CA LEU A 298 -18.68 7.19 -6.53
C LEU A 298 -18.18 8.38 -7.36
N ARG A 299 -17.49 8.14 -8.49
CA ARG A 299 -17.09 9.22 -9.41
C ARG A 299 -18.30 9.97 -9.98
N GLU A 300 -19.36 9.25 -10.37
CA GLU A 300 -20.59 9.87 -10.89
C GLU A 300 -21.25 10.82 -9.90
N VAL A 301 -21.21 10.47 -8.61
CA VAL A 301 -21.84 11.26 -7.53
C VAL A 301 -20.96 12.42 -7.10
N TYR A 302 -19.66 12.18 -6.89
CA TYR A 302 -18.80 13.10 -6.13
C TYR A 302 -17.74 13.83 -6.98
N SER A 303 -17.39 13.36 -8.19
CA SER A 303 -16.36 14.01 -9.04
C SER A 303 -16.98 14.97 -10.06
N ASN A 304 -17.50 16.12 -9.60
CA ASN A 304 -18.19 17.08 -10.46
C ASN A 304 -17.30 18.23 -10.96
N THR A 305 -16.60 18.89 -10.03
CA THR A 305 -15.74 20.06 -10.33
C THR A 305 -14.28 19.66 -10.55
N TYR A 306 -13.84 18.61 -9.87
CA TYR A 306 -12.53 17.98 -10.01
C TYR A 306 -12.64 16.49 -9.67
N GLN A 307 -11.59 15.72 -9.99
CA GLN A 307 -11.53 14.31 -9.67
C GLN A 307 -11.36 14.09 -8.15
N ARG A 308 -12.40 13.55 -7.50
CA ARG A 308 -12.38 13.24 -6.06
C ARG A 308 -12.12 11.78 -5.73
N VAL A 309 -12.33 10.89 -6.69
CA VAL A 309 -12.23 9.44 -6.48
C VAL A 309 -11.24 8.84 -7.47
N TRP A 310 -10.15 8.30 -6.94
CA TRP A 310 -9.04 7.70 -7.66
C TRP A 310 -8.90 6.23 -7.27
N PHE A 311 -8.11 5.46 -8.01
CA PHE A 311 -7.68 4.14 -7.55
C PHE A 311 -6.29 3.81 -8.10
N ASP A 312 -5.65 2.83 -7.46
CA ASP A 312 -4.41 2.22 -7.89
C ASP A 312 -4.45 0.70 -7.68
N THR A 313 -3.68 -0.03 -8.48
CA THR A 313 -3.68 -1.50 -8.55
C THR A 313 -2.30 -2.10 -8.28
N PRO A 314 -1.66 -1.84 -7.13
CA PRO A 314 -0.35 -2.41 -6.85
C PRO A 314 -0.40 -3.95 -6.84
N LEU A 315 0.58 -4.56 -7.51
CA LEU A 315 0.72 -6.02 -7.59
C LEU A 315 1.28 -6.61 -6.30
N LEU A 316 0.59 -7.60 -5.73
CA LEU A 316 1.13 -8.36 -4.60
C LEU A 316 2.34 -9.21 -5.06
N ARG A 317 3.50 -9.06 -4.40
CA ARG A 317 4.70 -9.86 -4.71
C ARG A 317 4.97 -10.99 -3.72
N THR A 318 4.59 -10.79 -2.45
CA THR A 318 4.77 -11.72 -1.35
C THR A 318 3.52 -11.65 -0.46
N PRO A 319 2.98 -12.79 0.02
CA PRO A 319 3.46 -14.15 -0.21
C PRO A 319 3.16 -14.69 -1.62
N GLU A 320 4.03 -15.57 -2.10
CA GLU A 320 4.01 -16.01 -3.49
C GLU A 320 2.77 -16.83 -3.86
N TRP A 321 2.20 -17.57 -2.92
CA TRP A 321 0.96 -18.34 -3.15
C TRP A 321 -0.29 -17.46 -3.27
N MET A 322 -0.20 -16.15 -3.00
CA MET A 322 -1.32 -15.22 -3.17
C MET A 322 -1.21 -14.34 -4.42
N ARG A 323 -0.15 -14.51 -5.22
CA ARG A 323 0.06 -13.72 -6.43
C ARG A 323 -0.93 -14.12 -7.52
N MET A 324 -1.39 -13.16 -8.33
CA MET A 324 -2.31 -13.46 -9.44
C MET A 324 -1.63 -14.25 -10.58
N ASP A 325 -0.30 -14.20 -10.72
CA ASP A 325 0.42 -14.91 -11.78
C ASP A 325 0.64 -16.42 -11.51
N ILE A 326 0.04 -16.98 -10.45
CA ILE A 326 -0.07 -18.44 -10.30
C ILE A 326 -1.41 -18.99 -10.80
N LEU A 327 -2.35 -18.12 -11.14
CA LEU A 327 -3.67 -18.51 -11.62
C LEU A 327 -3.61 -19.05 -13.06
N PRO A 328 -4.52 -19.96 -13.44
CA PRO A 328 -4.70 -20.40 -14.81
C PRO A 328 -5.09 -19.26 -15.76
N GLU A 329 -4.82 -19.44 -17.06
CA GLU A 329 -5.12 -18.46 -18.12
C GLU A 329 -6.57 -17.96 -18.13
N ALA A 330 -7.54 -18.81 -17.77
CA ALA A 330 -8.95 -18.44 -17.71
C ALA A 330 -9.23 -17.21 -16.81
N TYR A 331 -8.44 -17.00 -15.75
CA TYR A 331 -8.59 -15.82 -14.89
C TYR A 331 -8.01 -14.55 -15.54
N ALA A 332 -7.04 -14.68 -16.44
CA ALA A 332 -6.58 -13.55 -17.26
C ALA A 332 -7.67 -13.13 -18.26
N ASP A 333 -8.41 -14.09 -18.82
CA ASP A 333 -9.56 -13.81 -19.71
C ASP A 333 -10.67 -13.03 -18.97
N GLU A 334 -10.94 -13.33 -17.70
CA GLU A 334 -11.87 -12.53 -16.88
C GLU A 334 -11.41 -11.09 -16.71
N MET A 335 -10.10 -10.88 -16.50
CA MET A 335 -9.51 -9.55 -16.38
C MET A 335 -9.55 -8.78 -17.70
N GLU A 336 -9.42 -9.46 -18.85
CA GLU A 336 -9.60 -8.87 -20.18
C GLU A 336 -11.06 -8.47 -20.44
N MET A 337 -12.02 -9.29 -20.03
CA MET A 337 -13.44 -8.94 -20.13
C MET A 337 -13.74 -7.67 -19.31
N LEU A 338 -13.13 -7.55 -18.13
CA LEU A 338 -13.24 -6.36 -17.31
C LEU A 338 -12.56 -5.15 -17.96
N TRP A 339 -11.38 -5.33 -18.56
CA TRP A 339 -10.70 -4.29 -19.34
C TRP A 339 -11.57 -3.79 -20.51
N ALA A 340 -12.20 -4.71 -21.25
CA ALA A 340 -13.12 -4.38 -22.33
C ALA A 340 -14.37 -3.63 -21.83
N TRP A 341 -14.83 -3.90 -20.60
CA TRP A 341 -15.86 -3.09 -19.95
C TRP A 341 -15.33 -1.69 -19.59
N MET A 342 -14.11 -1.56 -19.04
CA MET A 342 -13.51 -0.27 -18.72
C MET A 342 -13.38 0.62 -19.96
N LEU A 343 -13.03 0.05 -21.12
CA LEU A 343 -12.95 0.77 -22.40
C LEU A 343 -14.27 1.41 -22.83
N LYS A 344 -15.43 0.88 -22.41
CA LYS A 344 -16.74 1.49 -22.70
C LYS A 344 -17.00 2.76 -21.88
N TRP A 345 -16.18 3.00 -20.86
CA TRP A 345 -16.34 4.09 -19.90
C TRP A 345 -15.08 4.93 -19.80
N VAL A 346 -14.28 5.01 -20.87
CA VAL A 346 -13.12 5.92 -20.92
C VAL A 346 -13.58 7.36 -20.69
N GLU A 347 -12.73 8.15 -20.03
CA GLU A 347 -12.94 9.58 -19.86
C GLU A 347 -12.89 10.31 -21.20
N THR A 348 -13.89 11.15 -21.41
CA THR A 348 -14.14 12.02 -22.57
C THR A 348 -14.54 13.39 -22.03
N GLU A 349 -14.72 14.36 -22.93
CA GLU A 349 -15.22 15.67 -22.52
C GLU A 349 -16.63 15.58 -21.89
N ASP A 350 -17.47 14.66 -22.37
CA ASP A 350 -18.87 14.50 -21.91
C ASP A 350 -19.01 13.87 -20.53
N ASN A 351 -18.02 13.09 -20.08
CA ASN A 351 -18.00 12.39 -18.79
C ASN A 351 -16.73 12.70 -17.98
N ARG A 352 -16.24 13.93 -18.08
CA ARG A 352 -15.04 14.39 -17.38
C ARG A 352 -15.11 14.07 -15.88
N PHE A 353 -14.02 13.53 -15.35
CA PHE A 353 -13.82 13.01 -13.98
C PHE A 353 -14.60 11.74 -13.59
N LYS A 354 -15.42 11.23 -14.51
CA LYS A 354 -16.33 10.09 -14.27
C LYS A 354 -15.87 8.81 -14.95
N GLY A 355 -15.18 8.95 -16.08
CA GLY A 355 -14.62 7.82 -16.82
C GLY A 355 -13.34 7.24 -16.23
N PHE A 356 -12.85 6.17 -16.86
CA PHE A 356 -11.52 5.61 -16.64
C PHE A 356 -10.47 6.38 -17.42
N LYS A 357 -9.32 6.60 -16.79
CA LYS A 357 -8.20 7.34 -17.41
C LYS A 357 -7.31 6.39 -18.20
N ASP A 358 -6.60 6.95 -19.18
CA ASP A 358 -5.67 6.21 -20.03
C ASP A 358 -4.61 5.44 -19.22
N TYR A 359 -4.03 6.05 -18.20
CA TYR A 359 -3.05 5.40 -17.33
C TYR A 359 -3.68 4.31 -16.44
N GLU A 360 -4.97 4.39 -16.11
CA GLU A 360 -5.68 3.34 -15.35
C GLU A 360 -5.86 2.11 -16.24
N LEU A 361 -6.22 2.31 -17.51
CA LEU A 361 -6.33 1.25 -18.51
C LEU A 361 -4.97 0.59 -18.81
N GLN A 362 -3.90 1.40 -18.94
CA GLN A 362 -2.54 0.89 -19.15
C GLN A 362 -2.01 0.09 -17.96
N ARG A 363 -2.31 0.53 -16.72
CA ARG A 363 -1.98 -0.24 -15.52
C ARG A 363 -2.70 -1.58 -15.51
N TRP A 364 -3.98 -1.59 -15.87
CA TRP A 364 -4.77 -2.82 -15.94
C TRP A 364 -4.22 -3.81 -16.99
N ASP A 365 -3.90 -3.32 -18.19
CA ASP A 365 -3.27 -4.11 -19.25
C ASP A 365 -1.91 -4.72 -18.80
N ARG A 366 -1.11 -3.93 -18.08
CA ARG A 366 0.14 -4.42 -17.47
C ARG A 366 -0.11 -5.53 -16.44
N ASP A 367 -1.17 -5.42 -15.63
CA ASP A 367 -1.50 -6.42 -14.63
C ASP A 367 -1.96 -7.74 -15.30
N ILE A 368 -2.71 -7.66 -16.42
CA ILE A 368 -3.05 -8.81 -17.28
C ILE A 368 -1.79 -9.45 -17.89
N ALA A 369 -0.90 -8.63 -18.46
CA ALA A 369 0.36 -9.11 -19.01
C ALA A 369 1.22 -9.80 -17.94
N TRP A 370 1.21 -9.31 -16.71
CA TRP A 370 1.89 -9.95 -15.60
C TRP A 370 1.26 -11.30 -15.22
N MET A 371 -0.08 -11.42 -15.16
CA MET A 371 -0.74 -12.72 -14.96
C MET A 371 -0.30 -13.74 -16.00
N ARG A 372 -0.32 -13.36 -17.28
CA ARG A 372 0.09 -14.23 -18.40
C ARG A 372 1.56 -14.58 -18.39
N SER A 373 2.42 -13.69 -17.90
CA SER A 373 3.84 -14.01 -17.71
C SER A 373 4.05 -15.20 -16.76
N GLY A 374 3.10 -15.41 -15.85
CA GLY A 374 3.07 -16.52 -14.93
C GLY A 374 2.91 -17.90 -15.57
N GLN A 375 2.36 -17.98 -16.78
CA GLN A 375 2.24 -19.24 -17.54
C GLN A 375 3.61 -19.82 -17.93
N LYS A 376 4.68 -19.03 -17.82
CA LYS A 376 6.07 -19.44 -18.09
C LYS A 376 6.80 -19.97 -16.86
N HIS A 377 6.15 -19.96 -15.68
CA HIS A 377 6.77 -20.48 -14.46
C HIS A 377 7.03 -21.98 -14.55
N ASP A 378 8.10 -22.42 -13.89
CA ASP A 378 8.42 -23.84 -13.77
C ASP A 378 7.28 -24.62 -13.08
N HIS A 379 6.97 -25.82 -13.59
CA HIS A 379 5.90 -26.65 -13.06
C HIS A 379 6.06 -27.00 -11.57
N LYS A 380 7.30 -27.21 -11.09
CA LYS A 380 7.53 -27.50 -9.66
C LYS A 380 7.28 -26.27 -8.81
N TYR A 381 7.66 -25.08 -9.30
CA TYR A 381 7.32 -23.81 -8.65
C TYR A 381 5.79 -23.66 -8.51
N LEU A 382 5.05 -23.78 -9.60
CA LEU A 382 3.58 -23.66 -9.58
C LEU A 382 2.94 -24.70 -8.66
N SER A 383 3.36 -25.97 -8.73
CA SER A 383 2.87 -27.04 -7.84
C SER A 383 3.06 -26.69 -6.36
N ARG A 384 4.22 -26.13 -5.99
CA ARG A 384 4.49 -25.70 -4.61
C ARG A 384 3.59 -24.55 -4.21
N GLN A 385 3.43 -23.52 -5.06
CA GLN A 385 2.60 -22.36 -4.73
C GLN A 385 1.12 -22.73 -4.60
N LYS A 386 0.61 -23.64 -5.45
CA LYS A 386 -0.75 -24.20 -5.36
C LYS A 386 -0.95 -25.01 -4.07
N ALA A 387 0.03 -25.85 -3.70
CA ALA A 387 -0.01 -26.58 -2.45
C ALA A 387 -0.07 -25.65 -1.22
N ASP A 388 0.75 -24.59 -1.22
CA ASP A 388 0.78 -23.61 -0.13
C ASP A 388 -0.47 -22.73 -0.10
N PHE A 389 -1.07 -22.40 -1.25
CA PHE A 389 -2.38 -21.73 -1.33
C PHE A 389 -3.43 -22.53 -0.56
N TYR A 390 -3.58 -23.83 -0.87
CA TYR A 390 -4.56 -24.68 -0.21
C TYR A 390 -4.31 -24.81 1.29
N ARG A 391 -3.06 -25.08 1.70
CA ARG A 391 -2.69 -25.20 3.12
C ARG A 391 -2.99 -23.92 3.89
N TYR A 392 -2.62 -22.79 3.32
CA TYR A 392 -2.81 -21.49 3.94
C TYR A 392 -4.31 -21.19 4.09
N PHE A 393 -5.10 -21.30 3.03
CA PHE A 393 -6.52 -20.93 3.09
C PHE A 393 -7.40 -21.96 3.81
N THR A 394 -7.02 -23.24 3.82
CA THR A 394 -7.66 -24.24 4.69
C THR A 394 -7.45 -23.89 6.17
N GLU A 395 -6.23 -23.50 6.53
CA GLU A 395 -5.95 -23.03 7.88
C GLU A 395 -6.64 -21.69 8.15
N HIS A 396 -6.77 -20.82 7.15
CA HIS A 396 -7.46 -19.54 7.27
C HIS A 396 -8.91 -19.75 7.70
N ASP A 397 -9.62 -20.62 6.98
CA ASP A 397 -11.00 -21.03 7.30
C ASP A 397 -11.10 -21.57 8.73
N ARG A 398 -10.17 -22.46 9.12
CA ARG A 398 -10.15 -23.02 10.47
C ARG A 398 -9.89 -21.96 11.56
N ARG A 399 -8.90 -21.08 11.38
CA ARG A 399 -8.47 -20.09 12.38
C ARG A 399 -9.48 -18.96 12.55
N ARG A 400 -10.08 -18.52 11.44
CA ARG A 400 -10.86 -17.29 11.35
C ARG A 400 -12.36 -17.53 11.19
N GLY A 401 -12.78 -18.80 11.13
CA GLY A 401 -14.19 -19.17 10.97
C GLY A 401 -14.75 -18.75 9.61
N THR A 402 -13.91 -18.68 8.59
CA THR A 402 -14.32 -18.37 7.21
C THR A 402 -14.58 -19.64 6.42
N ASN A 403 -15.09 -19.49 5.19
CA ASN A 403 -15.27 -20.61 4.26
C ASN A 403 -14.94 -20.16 2.84
N PHE A 404 -13.84 -20.68 2.29
CA PHE A 404 -13.35 -20.32 0.98
C PHE A 404 -14.37 -20.62 -0.12
N LEU A 405 -14.92 -21.83 -0.18
CA LEU A 405 -15.84 -22.25 -1.25
C LEU A 405 -17.21 -21.58 -1.15
N HIS A 406 -17.59 -21.12 0.04
CA HIS A 406 -18.76 -20.26 0.20
C HIS A 406 -18.52 -18.85 -0.35
N THR A 407 -17.32 -18.29 -0.08
CA THR A 407 -16.96 -16.90 -0.43
C THR A 407 -16.55 -16.76 -1.90
N PHE A 408 -15.89 -17.78 -2.45
CA PHE A 408 -15.37 -17.83 -3.83
C PHE A 408 -15.84 -19.11 -4.54
N PRO A 409 -17.16 -19.30 -4.72
CA PRO A 409 -17.71 -20.49 -5.39
C PRO A 409 -17.16 -20.65 -6.83
N GLU A 410 -16.88 -19.55 -7.51
CA GLU A 410 -16.26 -19.53 -8.84
C GLU A 410 -14.85 -20.14 -8.88
N MET A 411 -14.15 -20.19 -7.73
CA MET A 411 -12.81 -20.75 -7.62
C MET A 411 -12.80 -22.24 -7.21
N GLU A 412 -13.94 -22.94 -7.26
CA GLU A 412 -14.02 -24.34 -6.82
C GLU A 412 -13.04 -25.27 -7.55
N GLN A 413 -12.89 -25.11 -8.88
CA GLN A 413 -11.95 -25.91 -9.65
C GLN A 413 -10.50 -25.63 -9.25
N TRP A 414 -10.16 -24.35 -9.06
CA TRP A 414 -8.84 -23.92 -8.58
C TRP A 414 -8.53 -24.49 -7.19
N TRP A 415 -9.51 -24.46 -6.29
CA TRP A 415 -9.41 -25.01 -4.95
C TRP A 415 -9.09 -26.51 -4.98
N LYS A 416 -9.84 -27.30 -5.76
CA LYS A 416 -9.63 -28.74 -5.93
C LYS A 416 -8.26 -29.07 -6.53
N GLU A 417 -7.81 -28.27 -7.50
CA GLU A 417 -6.47 -28.42 -8.07
C GLU A 417 -5.38 -28.16 -7.01
N CYS A 418 -5.51 -27.07 -6.25
CA CYS A 418 -4.58 -26.74 -5.18
C CYS A 418 -4.56 -27.81 -4.08
N GLU A 419 -5.71 -28.38 -3.73
CA GLU A 419 -5.82 -29.51 -2.81
C GLU A 419 -5.04 -30.73 -3.30
N GLN A 420 -5.17 -31.08 -4.58
CA GLN A 420 -4.42 -32.19 -5.17
C GLN A 420 -2.91 -31.95 -5.05
N HIS A 421 -2.43 -30.75 -5.40
CA HIS A 421 -1.02 -30.41 -5.24
C HIS A 421 -0.55 -30.48 -3.78
N ALA A 422 -1.39 -30.09 -2.82
CA ALA A 422 -1.07 -30.16 -1.40
C ALA A 422 -0.95 -31.59 -0.85
N LYS A 423 -1.68 -32.54 -1.45
CA LYS A 423 -1.61 -33.98 -1.14
C LYS A 423 -0.36 -34.65 -1.73
N THR A 424 0.18 -34.12 -2.82
CA THR A 424 1.29 -34.75 -3.58
C THR A 424 2.66 -34.07 -3.40
N THR A 425 2.73 -32.89 -2.80
CA THR A 425 3.96 -32.05 -2.64
C THR A 425 4.29 -31.81 -1.17
#